data_AF-A0A2V8L075-F1
#
_entry.id   AF-A0A2V8L075-F1
#
_cell.length_a   1.000
_cell.length_b   1.000
_cell.length_c   1.000
_cell.angle_alpha   90.00
_cell.angle_beta   90.00
_cell.angle_gamma   90.00
#
_symmetry.space_group_name_H-M   'P 1'
#
loop_
_entity.id
_entity.type
_entity.pdbx_description
1 polymer ?
#
loop_
_entity_poly.entity_id
_entity_poly.type
_entity_poly.pdbx_seq_one_letter_code
_entity_poly.pdbx_strand_id
1 'polypeptide(L)' 'CAPHLKDRRSLILDLAGVSFADAEGIELLAGLIERQITVTNPSPFLRQQLQPNGSISLPGRGTR' A
#
# COMPACT_ATOMS: atom_id res chain seq x y z
N CYS A 1 -12.12 25.39 4.19
CA CYS A 1 -10.97 24.45 4.21
C CYS A 1 -9.70 25.24 4.52
N ALA A 2 -8.93 24.84 5.54
CA ALA A 2 -7.78 25.61 6.02
C ALA A 2 -6.70 25.77 4.92
N PRO A 3 -6.07 26.95 4.79
CA PRO A 3 -5.15 27.29 3.69
C PRO A 3 -3.86 26.47 3.65
N HIS A 4 -3.53 25.73 4.71
CA HIS A 4 -2.32 24.92 4.81
C HIS A 4 -2.36 23.57 4.10
N LEU A 5 -3.53 23.19 3.55
CA LEU A 5 -3.66 21.98 2.71
C LEU A 5 -3.21 22.21 1.26
N LYS A 6 -2.75 23.43 0.91
CA LYS A 6 -2.26 23.79 -0.42
C LYS A 6 -0.74 23.64 -0.59
N ASP A 7 0.01 23.49 0.50
CA ASP A 7 1.43 23.16 0.40
C ASP A 7 1.55 21.71 -0.06
N ARG A 8 2.26 21.46 -1.16
CA ARG A 8 2.68 20.11 -1.58
C ARG A 8 3.69 19.54 -0.57
N ARG A 9 3.23 19.24 0.64
CA ARG A 9 4.03 18.55 1.64
C ARG A 9 4.06 17.07 1.25
N SER A 10 5.26 16.50 1.21
CA SER A 10 5.42 15.07 1.00
C SER A 10 4.71 14.33 2.13
N LEU A 11 3.82 13.40 1.76
CA LEU A 11 3.18 12.50 2.70
C LEU A 11 4.06 11.26 2.85
N ILE A 12 4.35 10.91 4.10
CA ILE A 12 5.04 9.67 4.45
C ILE A 12 4.03 8.79 5.20
N LEU A 13 3.82 7.57 4.71
CA LEU A 13 2.93 6.57 5.29
C LEU A 13 3.76 5.44 5.90
N ASP A 14 3.71 5.32 7.22
CA ASP A 14 4.39 4.24 7.95
C ASP A 14 3.51 3.00 8.08
N LEU A 15 4.02 1.86 7.59
CA LEU A 15 3.34 0.57 7.56
C LEU A 15 3.90 -0.45 8.56
N ALA A 16 4.70 -0.02 9.55
CA ALA A 16 5.29 -0.92 10.55
C ALA A 16 4.25 -1.81 11.29
N GLY A 17 3.02 -1.35 11.42
CA GLY A 17 1.90 -2.09 12.04
C GLY A 17 1.02 -2.88 11.06
N VAL A 18 1.28 -2.81 9.75
CA VAL A 18 0.45 -3.46 8.73
C VAL A 18 1.14 -4.74 8.27
N SER A 19 0.51 -5.87 8.52
CA SER A 19 1.08 -7.19 8.20
C SER A 19 0.72 -7.66 6.79
N PHE A 20 -0.48 -7.36 6.30
CA PHE A 20 -1.00 -7.69 4.97
C PHE A 20 -2.03 -6.66 4.50
N ALA A 21 -2.33 -6.65 3.20
CA ALA A 21 -3.47 -5.98 2.61
C ALA A 21 -4.19 -6.92 1.63
N ASP A 22 -5.49 -6.77 1.46
CA ASP A 22 -6.25 -7.48 0.43
C ASP A 22 -6.05 -6.82 -0.95
N ALA A 23 -6.74 -7.31 -1.99
CA ALA A 23 -6.59 -6.81 -3.36
C ALA A 23 -6.87 -5.30 -3.46
N GLU A 24 -7.98 -4.84 -2.86
CA GLU A 24 -8.35 -3.42 -2.86
C GLU A 24 -7.32 -2.57 -2.09
N GLY A 25 -6.82 -3.07 -0.96
CA GLY A 25 -5.78 -2.40 -0.19
C GLY A 25 -4.44 -2.30 -0.94
N ILE A 26 -4.07 -3.33 -1.72
CA ILE A 26 -2.86 -3.29 -2.56
C ILE A 26 -3.02 -2.30 -3.70
N GLU A 27 -4.16 -2.27 -4.38
CA GLU A 27 -4.46 -1.29 -5.43
C GLU A 27 -4.40 0.15 -4.88
N LEU A 28 -4.97 0.38 -3.70
CA LEU A 28 -4.90 1.67 -3.03
C LEU A 28 -3.45 2.07 -2.76
N LEU A 29 -2.66 1.19 -2.12
CA LEU A 29 -1.27 1.47 -1.77
C LEU A 29 -0.41 1.72 -3.00
N ALA A 30 -0.59 0.95 -4.07
CA ALA A 30 0.07 1.18 -5.35
C ALA A 30 -0.26 2.57 -5.92
N GLY A 31 -1.55 2.94 -5.94
CA GLY A 31 -1.98 4.27 -6.41
C GLY A 31 -1.45 5.43 -5.56
N LEU A 32 -1.21 5.23 -4.26
CA LEU A 32 -0.54 6.22 -3.41
C LEU A 32 0.93 6.38 -3.77
N ILE A 33 1.65 5.28 -4.03
CA ILE A 33 3.05 5.28 -4.46
C ILE A 33 3.20 6.01 -5.80
N GLU A 34 2.31 5.77 -6.76
CA GLU A 34 2.28 6.48 -8.05
C GLU A 34 2.09 7.99 -7.89
N ARG A 35 1.34 8.42 -6.87
CA ARG A 35 1.14 9.83 -6.50
C ARG A 35 2.32 10.43 -5.71
N GLN A 36 3.47 9.76 -5.68
CA GLN A 36 4.69 10.20 -5.00
C GLN A 36 4.58 10.25 -3.47
N ILE A 37 3.70 9.45 -2.88
CA ILE A 37 3.64 9.24 -1.43
C ILE A 37 4.73 8.25 -1.04
N THR A 38 5.51 8.57 0.00
CA THR A 38 6.57 7.70 0.48
C THR A 38 5.99 6.68 1.45
N VAL A 39 6.14 5.39 1.16
CA VAL A 39 5.73 4.31 2.05
C VAL A 39 6.95 3.76 2.80
N THR A 40 6.90 3.71 4.12
CA THR A 40 8.00 3.24 4.97
C THR A 40 7.62 2.01 5.79
N ASN A 41 8.62 1.21 6.15
CA ASN A 41 8.49 0.01 6.96
C ASN A 41 7.40 -1.01 6.54
N PRO A 42 7.14 -1.27 5.25
CA PRO A 42 6.23 -2.35 4.88
C PRO A 42 6.80 -3.70 5.35
N SER A 43 5.91 -4.56 5.86
CA SER A 43 6.24 -5.94 6.21
C SER A 43 6.84 -6.68 5.00
N PRO A 44 7.67 -7.72 5.21
CA PRO A 44 8.21 -8.51 4.11
C PRO A 44 7.13 -9.05 3.15
N PHE A 45 5.95 -9.40 3.69
CA PHE A 45 4.82 -9.89 2.91
C PHE A 45 4.18 -8.78 2.06
N LEU A 46 3.92 -7.60 2.64
CA LEU A 46 3.42 -6.45 1.89
C LEU A 46 4.39 -6.00 0.79
N ARG A 47 5.71 -6.06 1.04
CA ARG A 47 6.72 -5.76 0.01
C ARG A 47 6.64 -6.70 -1.19
N GLN A 48 6.23 -7.95 -0.98
CA GLN A 48 5.99 -8.89 -2.08
C GLN A 48 4.68 -8.57 -2.80
N GLN A 49 3.61 -8.24 -2.05
CA GLN A 49 2.32 -7.88 -2.64
C GLN A 49 2.37 -6.59 -3.48
N LEU A 50 3.23 -5.63 -3.14
CA LEU A 50 3.36 -4.34 -3.84
C LEU A 50 4.29 -4.37 -5.06
N GLN A 51 4.90 -5.50 -5.39
CA GLN A 51 5.76 -5.59 -6.58
C GLN A 51 4.90 -5.59 -7.86
N PRO A 52 5.32 -4.92 -8.95
CA PRO A 52 4.54 -4.82 -10.19
C PRO A 52 4.24 -6.16 -10.87
N ASN A 53 4.98 -7.21 -10.52
CA ASN A 53 4.75 -8.59 -10.98
C ASN A 53 4.20 -9.50 -9.86
N GLY A 54 3.76 -8.90 -8.75
CA GLY A 54 3.29 -9.57 -7.54
C GLY A 54 1.92 -10.20 -7.71
N SER A 55 1.77 -11.13 -8.66
CA SER A 55 0.70 -12.11 -8.63
C SER A 55 0.95 -13.06 -7.45
N ILE A 56 0.70 -12.59 -6.23
CA ILE A 56 0.56 -13.50 -5.11
C ILE A 56 -0.75 -14.24 -5.32
N SER A 57 -0.66 -15.41 -5.96
CA SER A 57 -1.70 -16.43 -5.90
C SER A 57 -1.91 -16.76 -4.42
N LEU A 58 -2.95 -16.19 -3.83
CA LEU A 58 -3.38 -16.53 -2.48
C LEU A 58 -3.80 -18.01 -2.47
N PRO A 59 -3.19 -18.89 -1.66
CA PRO A 59 -3.76 -20.21 -1.44
C PRO A 59 -4.96 -20.03 -0.51
N GLY A 60 -6.17 -20.20 -1.06
CA GLY A 60 -7.36 -20.42 -0.27
C GLY A 60 -8.48 -19.42 -0.49
N ARG A 61 -9.20 -19.58 -1.60
CA ARG A 61 -10.66 -19.44 -1.55
C ARG A 61 -11.23 -20.85 -1.68
N GLY A 62 -11.39 -21.52 -0.54
CA GLY A 62 -12.17 -22.74 -0.46
C GLY A 62 -13.60 -22.40 -0.86
N THR A 63 -13.96 -22.71 -2.10
CA THR A 63 -15.34 -22.81 -2.53
C THR A 63 -15.91 -24.04 -1.81
N ARG A 64 -16.73 -23.80 -0.78
CA ARG A 64 -17.78 -24.76 -0.43
C ARG A 64 -18.88 -24.69 -1.48
#